data_AF-L1LDC6-F1
#
_entry.id   AF-L1LDC6-F1
#
_cell.length_a   1.000
_cell.length_b   1.000
_cell.length_c   1.000
_cell.angle_alpha   90.00
_cell.angle_beta   90.00
_cell.angle_gamma   90.00
#
_symmetry.space_group_name_H-M   'P 1'
#
loop_
_entity.id
_entity.type
_entity.pdbx_description
1 polymer ?
#
loop_
_entity_poly.entity_id
_entity_poly.type
_entity_poly.pdbx_seq_one_letter_code
_entity_poly.pdbx_strand_id
1 'polypeptide(L)'
;MTKKVTIDIDKTLKSGTLNDGGKRYYNDEEHNERVDVILTESLQNLPEYVTLTHKPTNGDTIGNIKYSNYKARSSGSGTHTTLIVYYWSGDTEYKNPLVVKLSGEKEKYYTTDTSTSGKERNPRICSLFTNFSQCGSDTKINDIALKDTLDKQNCKRNEAHILNLSQNGSTTYPCPSGCQKQISVSTHGYSDFTYSTHYIPGYGNLSVSGFKEGSIWQVGLPSIRSISSITVYFISNTNTPIVINYNKGGEKYFRRNKSTGNTWTAVSQDKALKLLNDQEYYPKVTIKLSMPANAPYPDEGTKINITVRSSFIEGGYYISRHSLCGGLFKVTQVKHGQGTTLEGISSNYPIESVTAYYNGDDYITKDPILVELAVKNTSKTGYIYYGKSTAQDNSWRAFLNSGTRHNEAYLRKKLKSMRETKLLPSKTTDIIETTLIVTDVLAGGGTMGYGGWKLFGVLATRL
;
A
#
# COMPACT_ATOMS: atom_id res chain seq x y z
N MET A 1 24.68 -35.03 -1.43
CA MET A 1 24.12 -34.96 -0.07
C MET A 1 23.70 -33.53 0.17
N THR A 2 22.50 -33.29 0.67
CA THR A 2 22.03 -31.96 1.05
C THR A 2 22.68 -31.55 2.36
N LYS A 3 23.39 -30.40 2.39
CA LYS A 3 24.01 -29.90 3.62
C LYS A 3 23.00 -29.11 4.44
N LYS A 4 23.30 -29.01 5.75
CA LYS A 4 22.50 -28.25 6.71
C LYS A 4 23.20 -26.94 7.03
N VAL A 5 22.65 -25.85 6.53
CA VAL A 5 23.25 -24.51 6.63
C VAL A 5 22.75 -23.79 7.88
N THR A 6 23.64 -23.07 8.56
CA THR A 6 23.28 -22.16 9.65
C THR A 6 22.94 -20.78 9.07
N ILE A 7 21.69 -20.34 9.22
CA ILE A 7 21.26 -19.01 8.81
C ILE A 7 21.52 -18.01 9.94
N ASP A 8 22.32 -16.97 9.72
CA ASP A 8 22.59 -15.90 10.67
C ASP A 8 21.78 -14.67 10.27
N ILE A 9 20.77 -14.31 11.07
CA ILE A 9 19.86 -13.21 10.76
C ILE A 9 20.44 -11.83 11.12
N ASP A 10 21.60 -11.76 11.77
CA ASP A 10 22.36 -10.51 11.90
C ASP A 10 23.09 -10.15 10.60
N LYS A 11 23.21 -11.10 9.68
CA LYS A 11 23.76 -10.89 8.34
C LYS A 11 22.70 -10.23 7.45
N THR A 12 22.54 -8.94 7.63
CA THR A 12 21.61 -8.09 6.87
C THR A 12 22.21 -7.68 5.52
N LEU A 13 21.40 -7.04 4.66
CA LEU A 13 21.70 -5.66 4.27
C LEU A 13 23.18 -5.28 4.34
N LYS A 14 23.54 -4.63 5.43
CA LYS A 14 24.78 -3.84 5.52
C LYS A 14 26.03 -4.70 5.71
N SER A 15 25.91 -5.98 6.06
CA SER A 15 27.04 -6.84 6.43
C SER A 15 27.42 -7.89 5.37
N GLY A 16 26.63 -8.05 4.29
CA GLY A 16 26.91 -9.00 3.21
C GLY A 16 27.90 -8.51 2.15
N THR A 17 28.52 -9.46 1.45
CA THR A 17 29.34 -9.18 0.24
C THR A 17 28.42 -9.01 -0.96
N LEU A 18 28.71 -8.03 -1.83
CA LEU A 18 28.01 -7.86 -3.11
C LEU A 18 28.56 -8.85 -4.13
N ASN A 19 27.69 -9.56 -4.85
CA ASN A 19 28.09 -10.28 -6.05
C ASN A 19 27.93 -9.41 -7.31
N ASP A 20 28.45 -9.90 -8.44
CA ASP A 20 28.42 -9.21 -9.74
C ASP A 20 27.01 -8.87 -10.24
N GLY A 21 25.97 -9.51 -9.67
CA GLY A 21 24.57 -9.23 -9.97
C GLY A 21 23.88 -8.27 -8.99
N GLY A 22 24.64 -7.59 -8.13
CA GLY A 22 24.11 -6.64 -7.13
C GLY A 22 23.33 -7.29 -5.98
N LYS A 23 23.31 -8.63 -5.88
CA LYS A 23 22.70 -9.35 -4.75
C LYS A 23 23.72 -9.49 -3.63
N ARG A 24 23.25 -9.44 -2.39
CA ARG A 24 24.10 -9.66 -1.22
C ARG A 24 24.05 -11.11 -0.78
N TYR A 25 25.19 -11.61 -0.32
CA TYR A 25 25.33 -12.95 0.24
C TYR A 25 26.34 -12.96 1.40
N TYR A 26 26.30 -14.04 2.17
CA TYR A 26 27.35 -14.39 3.12
C TYR A 26 27.56 -15.91 3.10
N ASN A 27 28.70 -16.37 3.60
CA ASN A 27 28.93 -17.80 3.79
C ASN A 27 28.67 -18.15 5.25
N ASP A 28 28.00 -19.27 5.50
CA ASP A 28 27.79 -19.74 6.86
C ASP A 28 29.13 -20.11 7.52
N GLU A 29 29.29 -19.76 8.79
CA GLU A 29 30.56 -19.91 9.50
C GLU A 29 30.96 -21.38 9.71
N GLU A 30 30.00 -22.31 9.67
CA GLU A 30 30.21 -23.71 10.04
C GLU A 30 30.60 -24.58 8.85
N HIS A 31 30.04 -24.32 7.66
CA HIS A 31 30.27 -25.14 6.47
C HIS A 31 30.80 -24.34 5.27
N ASN A 32 30.93 -23.02 5.39
CA ASN A 32 31.31 -22.11 4.31
C ASN A 32 30.36 -22.18 3.10
N GLU A 33 29.09 -22.51 3.33
CA GLU A 33 28.03 -22.55 2.32
C GLU A 33 27.42 -21.17 2.11
N ARG A 34 27.17 -20.85 0.86
CA ARG A 34 26.63 -19.54 0.48
C ARG A 34 25.13 -19.44 0.80
N VAL A 35 24.78 -18.34 1.45
CA VAL A 35 23.41 -17.90 1.73
C VAL A 35 23.16 -16.57 1.03
N ASP A 36 22.19 -16.56 0.10
CA ASP A 36 21.72 -15.34 -0.54
C ASP A 36 20.78 -14.57 0.41
N VAL A 37 20.91 -13.25 0.46
CA VAL A 37 20.05 -12.34 1.23
C VAL A 37 19.33 -11.39 0.28
N ILE A 38 18.01 -11.51 0.22
CA ILE A 38 17.15 -10.75 -0.68
C ILE A 38 16.24 -9.84 0.15
N LEU A 39 16.37 -8.53 -0.04
CA LEU A 39 15.44 -7.56 0.53
C LEU A 39 14.21 -7.44 -0.37
N THR A 40 13.05 -7.59 0.22
CA THR A 40 11.78 -7.21 -0.40
C THR A 40 11.25 -5.97 0.30
N GLU A 41 11.32 -4.85 -0.40
CA GLU A 41 10.72 -3.59 0.04
C GLU A 41 9.23 -3.56 -0.35
N SER A 42 8.40 -2.91 0.47
CA SER A 42 6.99 -2.63 0.19
C SER A 42 6.14 -3.88 -0.09
N LEU A 43 5.81 -4.62 0.97
CA LEU A 43 4.85 -5.71 0.87
C LEU A 43 3.46 -5.17 0.52
N GLN A 44 2.77 -5.77 -0.46
CA GLN A 44 1.52 -5.24 -1.04
C GLN A 44 0.41 -4.92 -0.02
N ASN A 45 0.39 -5.64 1.11
CA ASN A 45 -0.59 -5.52 2.20
C ASN A 45 0.03 -5.02 3.53
N LEU A 46 1.33 -4.77 3.55
CA LEU A 46 2.11 -4.44 4.76
C LEU A 46 3.18 -3.38 4.43
N PRO A 47 2.80 -2.20 3.91
CA PRO A 47 3.77 -1.20 3.46
C PRO A 47 4.66 -0.64 4.59
N GLU A 48 4.27 -0.82 5.85
CA GLU A 48 5.04 -0.45 7.04
C GLU A 48 6.18 -1.44 7.34
N TYR A 49 6.21 -2.58 6.67
CA TYR A 49 7.12 -3.69 6.93
C TYR A 49 7.93 -4.06 5.69
N VAL A 50 9.11 -4.61 5.94
CA VAL A 50 10.03 -5.12 4.92
C VAL A 50 10.49 -6.50 5.33
N THR A 51 10.94 -7.31 4.36
CA THR A 51 11.46 -8.64 4.66
C THR A 51 12.86 -8.85 4.12
N LEU A 52 13.68 -9.56 4.91
CA LEU A 52 14.92 -10.16 4.44
C LEU A 52 14.71 -11.66 4.25
N THR A 53 14.94 -12.13 3.03
CA THR A 53 14.84 -13.54 2.67
C THR A 53 16.23 -14.13 2.60
N HIS A 54 16.52 -15.08 3.48
CA HIS A 54 17.74 -15.87 3.54
C HIS A 54 17.50 -17.20 2.85
N LYS A 55 18.30 -17.50 1.82
CA LYS A 55 18.16 -18.71 1.01
C LYS A 55 19.51 -19.40 0.83
N PRO A 56 19.72 -20.59 1.42
CA PRO A 56 20.84 -21.44 1.05
C PRO A 56 20.88 -21.73 -0.45
N THR A 57 22.08 -21.82 -0.99
CA THR A 57 22.29 -22.19 -2.40
C THR A 57 22.39 -23.72 -2.56
N ASN A 58 22.49 -24.22 -3.80
CA ASN A 58 22.75 -25.63 -4.11
C ASN A 58 21.72 -26.67 -3.62
N GLY A 59 20.50 -26.23 -3.28
CA GLY A 59 19.45 -27.10 -2.76
C GLY A 59 19.64 -27.50 -1.29
N ASP A 60 20.55 -26.81 -0.57
CA ASP A 60 20.78 -27.03 0.85
C ASP A 60 19.58 -26.64 1.71
N THR A 61 19.50 -27.24 2.90
CA THR A 61 18.42 -26.99 3.86
C THR A 61 18.93 -26.23 5.08
N ILE A 62 18.00 -25.58 5.76
CA ILE A 62 18.28 -24.80 6.97
C ILE A 62 18.37 -25.77 8.15
N GLY A 63 19.54 -25.82 8.79
CA GLY A 63 19.78 -26.64 9.99
C GLY A 63 19.65 -25.87 11.30
N ASN A 64 20.19 -24.64 11.34
CA ASN A 64 20.16 -23.79 12.53
C ASN A 64 19.87 -22.33 12.13
N ILE A 65 19.40 -21.56 13.11
CA ILE A 65 19.18 -20.12 12.96
C ILE A 65 19.97 -19.43 14.08
N LYS A 66 20.83 -18.49 13.73
CA LYS A 66 21.63 -17.68 14.65
C LYS A 66 21.08 -16.25 14.66
N TYR A 67 21.01 -15.65 15.84
CA TYR A 67 20.65 -14.25 16.06
C TYR A 67 21.46 -13.73 17.25
N SER A 68 22.26 -12.70 17.05
CA SER A 68 23.29 -12.29 18.01
C SER A 68 24.19 -13.48 18.39
N ASN A 69 24.57 -13.56 19.66
CA ASN A 69 25.36 -14.67 20.21
C ASN A 69 24.53 -15.95 20.42
N TYR A 70 23.28 -15.98 19.96
CA TYR A 70 22.34 -17.06 20.22
C TYR A 70 22.16 -17.94 18.99
N LYS A 71 22.37 -19.26 19.15
CA LYS A 71 22.09 -20.29 18.12
C LYS A 71 20.85 -21.10 18.51
N ALA A 72 19.78 -20.96 17.73
CA ALA A 72 18.58 -21.78 17.83
C ALA A 72 18.68 -22.98 16.88
N ARG A 73 18.45 -24.19 17.40
CA ARG A 73 18.27 -25.36 16.55
C ARG A 73 16.89 -25.27 15.90
N SER A 74 16.79 -25.41 14.57
CA SER A 74 15.48 -25.46 13.93
C SER A 74 14.75 -26.71 14.43
N SER A 75 13.58 -26.53 15.04
CA SER A 75 12.75 -27.62 15.56
C SER A 75 12.07 -28.36 14.40
N GLY A 76 12.82 -29.29 13.80
CA GLY A 76 12.35 -30.20 12.76
C GLY A 76 13.50 -30.87 12.01
N SER A 77 13.26 -32.07 11.46
CA SER A 77 14.17 -32.82 10.57
C SER A 77 14.28 -32.16 9.17
N GLY A 78 14.50 -30.84 9.14
CA GLY A 78 13.96 -29.87 8.18
C GLY A 78 14.24 -30.05 6.68
N THR A 79 13.17 -29.93 5.90
CA THR A 79 13.12 -29.65 4.45
C THR A 79 13.02 -28.14 4.16
N HIS A 80 13.29 -27.29 5.17
CA HIS A 80 13.17 -25.84 5.01
C HIS A 80 14.31 -25.30 4.14
N THR A 81 13.96 -24.59 3.08
CA THR A 81 14.92 -24.06 2.09
C THR A 81 14.95 -22.54 2.08
N THR A 82 14.09 -21.87 2.85
CA THR A 82 14.02 -20.41 2.87
C THR A 82 13.56 -19.92 4.23
N LEU A 83 14.23 -18.88 4.73
CA LEU A 83 13.90 -18.16 5.95
C LEU A 83 13.61 -16.71 5.61
N ILE A 84 12.47 -16.19 6.07
CA ILE A 84 12.03 -14.82 5.82
C ILE A 84 11.91 -14.13 7.17
N VAL A 85 12.65 -13.03 7.37
CA VAL A 85 12.59 -12.22 8.58
C VAL A 85 11.85 -10.93 8.28
N TYR A 86 10.85 -10.61 9.09
CA TYR A 86 10.08 -9.38 9.00
C TYR A 86 10.68 -8.31 9.91
N TYR A 87 10.89 -7.13 9.35
CA TYR A 87 11.37 -5.95 10.06
C TYR A 87 10.41 -4.77 9.84
N TRP A 88 10.46 -3.81 10.75
CA TRP A 88 9.80 -2.53 10.55
C TRP A 88 10.57 -1.70 9.54
N SER A 89 9.88 -1.06 8.59
CA SER A 89 10.51 -0.16 7.62
C SER A 89 11.25 1.03 8.25
N GLY A 90 10.87 1.44 9.47
CA GLY A 90 11.57 2.46 10.25
C GLY A 90 12.86 1.98 10.93
N ASP A 91 13.11 0.66 10.96
CA ASP A 91 14.34 0.06 11.43
C ASP A 91 15.30 -0.19 10.25
N THR A 92 15.94 0.88 9.79
CA THR A 92 16.85 0.87 8.64
C THR A 92 18.17 0.12 8.88
N GLU A 93 18.39 -0.36 10.11
CA GLU A 93 19.54 -1.21 10.47
C GLU A 93 19.13 -2.67 10.66
N TYR A 94 17.82 -2.97 10.57
CA TYR A 94 17.27 -4.31 10.75
C TYR A 94 17.73 -4.96 12.05
N LYS A 95 17.86 -4.16 13.12
CA LYS A 95 18.33 -4.61 14.44
C LYS A 95 17.27 -5.38 15.21
N ASN A 96 15.99 -5.15 14.91
CA ASN A 96 14.87 -5.64 15.69
C ASN A 96 13.98 -6.56 14.83
N PRO A 97 14.35 -7.84 14.65
CA PRO A 97 13.51 -8.80 13.95
C PRO A 97 12.18 -8.97 14.70
N LEU A 98 11.07 -8.90 13.95
CA LEU A 98 9.72 -8.93 14.51
C LEU A 98 9.14 -10.35 14.48
N VAL A 99 9.19 -10.98 13.31
CA VAL A 99 8.66 -12.32 13.03
C VAL A 99 9.65 -13.03 12.10
N VAL A 100 9.85 -14.32 12.32
CA VAL A 100 10.61 -15.20 11.43
C VAL A 100 9.65 -16.23 10.83
N LYS A 101 9.65 -16.36 9.51
CA LYS A 101 8.90 -17.36 8.75
C LYS A 101 9.88 -18.38 8.15
N LEU A 102 9.65 -19.66 8.43
CA LEU A 102 10.34 -20.77 7.77
C LEU A 102 9.44 -21.35 6.69
N SER A 103 9.91 -21.32 5.44
CA SER A 103 9.24 -21.94 4.30
C SER A 103 9.73 -23.38 4.11
N GLY A 104 8.84 -24.27 3.71
CA GLY A 104 9.06 -25.70 3.51
C GLY A 104 7.72 -26.39 3.20
N GLU A 105 7.56 -27.67 3.53
CA GLU A 105 6.27 -28.38 3.38
C GLU A 105 5.13 -27.70 4.16
N LYS A 106 5.44 -27.18 5.33
CA LYS A 106 4.54 -26.37 6.15
C LYS A 106 5.23 -25.07 6.52
N GLU A 107 4.55 -23.95 6.27
CA GLU A 107 5.02 -22.66 6.74
C GLU A 107 4.91 -22.59 8.26
N LYS A 108 5.97 -22.13 8.91
CA LYS A 108 5.99 -21.91 10.36
C LYS A 108 6.41 -20.48 10.65
N TYR A 109 5.74 -19.86 11.62
CA TYR A 109 5.98 -18.48 12.01
C TYR A 109 6.37 -18.44 13.48
N TYR A 110 7.37 -17.64 13.78
CA TYR A 110 7.94 -17.55 15.11
C TYR A 110 8.15 -16.08 15.48
N THR A 111 7.88 -15.78 16.75
CA THR A 111 8.23 -14.49 17.37
C THR A 111 9.18 -14.75 18.52
N THR A 112 10.08 -13.80 18.78
CA THR A 112 10.88 -13.90 20.01
C THR A 112 10.08 -13.37 21.19
N ASP A 113 10.11 -14.06 22.33
CA ASP A 113 9.53 -13.52 23.54
C ASP A 113 10.64 -12.97 24.43
N THR A 114 10.64 -11.65 24.64
CA THR A 114 11.55 -10.97 25.55
C THR A 114 10.92 -10.71 26.92
N SER A 115 9.70 -11.21 27.21
CA SER A 115 8.99 -10.93 28.47
C SER A 115 9.45 -11.75 29.67
N THR A 116 10.75 -11.94 29.88
CA THR A 116 11.23 -12.26 31.23
C THR A 116 11.37 -10.95 32.00
N SER A 117 10.26 -10.55 32.61
CA SER A 117 10.22 -9.49 33.62
C SER A 117 11.17 -9.86 34.77
N GLY A 118 12.36 -9.25 34.77
CA GLY A 118 13.23 -9.07 35.95
C GLY A 118 13.73 -10.33 36.65
N LYS A 119 14.93 -10.81 36.26
CA LYS A 119 16.10 -11.07 37.14
C LYS A 119 17.15 -12.01 36.54
N GLU A 120 16.86 -12.70 35.45
CA GLU A 120 17.89 -13.43 34.70
C GLU A 120 18.08 -12.80 33.31
N ARG A 121 19.18 -12.05 33.15
CA ARG A 121 19.62 -11.44 31.88
C ARG A 121 20.14 -12.47 30.86
N ASN A 122 19.59 -13.68 30.86
CA ASN A 122 19.92 -14.70 29.88
C ASN A 122 18.63 -15.20 29.21
N PRO A 123 18.17 -14.55 28.12
CA PRO A 123 17.06 -15.07 27.33
C PRO A 123 17.43 -16.47 26.82
N ARG A 124 16.79 -17.51 27.35
CA ARG A 124 16.94 -18.87 26.85
C ARG A 124 16.34 -18.91 25.44
N ILE A 125 17.13 -19.32 24.47
CA ILE A 125 16.78 -19.36 23.05
C ILE A 125 15.53 -20.20 22.75
N CYS A 126 15.21 -21.19 23.58
CA CYS A 126 13.97 -21.95 23.46
C CYS A 126 12.71 -21.08 23.66
N SER A 127 12.82 -19.89 24.28
CA SER A 127 11.76 -18.86 24.35
C SER A 127 11.90 -17.76 23.27
N LEU A 128 13.00 -17.74 22.50
CA LEU A 128 13.18 -16.78 21.40
C LEU A 128 12.33 -17.13 20.18
N PHE A 129 11.68 -18.29 20.12
CA PHE A 129 10.77 -18.60 19.01
C PHE A 129 9.63 -19.45 19.54
N THR A 130 8.66 -18.79 20.17
CA THR A 130 7.38 -19.46 20.42
C THR A 130 6.70 -19.66 19.08
N ASN A 131 6.41 -20.93 18.76
CA ASN A 131 5.68 -21.25 17.55
C ASN A 131 4.26 -20.70 17.71
N PHE A 132 3.93 -19.60 17.03
CA PHE A 132 2.59 -19.03 17.13
C PHE A 132 1.55 -19.93 16.42
N SER A 133 1.99 -20.94 15.66
CA SER A 133 1.11 -21.97 15.10
C SER A 133 0.57 -22.97 16.14
N GLN A 134 0.93 -22.85 17.43
CA GLN A 134 0.43 -23.73 18.49
C GLN A 134 -0.85 -23.23 19.17
N CYS A 135 -1.48 -22.18 18.64
CA CYS A 135 -2.85 -21.78 18.99
C CYS A 135 -3.95 -22.50 18.18
N GLY A 136 -3.60 -23.55 17.44
CA GLY A 136 -4.55 -24.41 16.73
C GLY A 136 -3.87 -25.11 15.55
N SER A 137 -3.79 -26.42 15.58
CA SER A 137 -3.33 -27.23 14.45
C SER A 137 -4.16 -26.89 13.19
N ASP A 138 -3.47 -26.60 12.09
CA ASP A 138 -3.97 -26.46 10.70
C ASP A 138 -4.48 -25.09 10.20
N THR A 139 -4.47 -24.02 10.99
CA THR A 139 -4.85 -22.69 10.47
C THR A 139 -3.67 -21.96 9.84
N LYS A 140 -3.70 -21.83 8.50
CA LYS A 140 -2.87 -20.86 7.76
C LYS A 140 -2.99 -19.50 8.44
N ILE A 141 -1.88 -18.91 8.87
CA ILE A 141 -1.86 -17.52 9.33
C ILE A 141 -2.25 -16.67 8.12
N ASN A 142 -3.45 -16.09 8.17
CA ASN A 142 -3.87 -15.14 7.15
C ASN A 142 -3.12 -13.80 7.33
N ASP A 143 -3.12 -12.98 6.30
CA ASP A 143 -2.41 -11.68 6.30
C ASP A 143 -2.81 -10.78 7.47
N ILE A 144 -4.05 -10.89 7.95
CA ILE A 144 -4.58 -10.11 9.09
C ILE A 144 -3.90 -10.52 10.39
N ALA A 145 -3.86 -11.83 10.69
CA ALA A 145 -3.22 -12.35 11.89
C ALA A 145 -1.69 -12.11 11.90
N LEU A 146 -1.06 -12.14 10.72
CA LEU A 146 0.34 -11.76 10.57
C LEU A 146 0.53 -10.26 10.88
N LYS A 147 -0.30 -9.39 10.30
CA LYS A 147 -0.24 -7.94 10.53
C LYS A 147 -0.37 -7.59 12.01
N ASP A 148 -1.38 -8.12 12.70
CA ASP A 148 -1.61 -7.83 14.12
C ASP A 148 -0.43 -8.29 14.98
N THR A 149 0.17 -9.44 14.64
CA THR A 149 1.39 -9.94 15.29
C THR A 149 2.57 -9.01 15.04
N LEU A 150 2.77 -8.56 13.81
CA LEU A 150 3.82 -7.60 13.46
C LEU A 150 3.63 -6.26 14.18
N ASP A 151 2.42 -5.73 14.24
CA ASP A 151 2.08 -4.48 14.93
C ASP A 151 2.38 -4.59 16.45
N LYS A 152 2.02 -5.71 17.08
CA LYS A 152 2.32 -6.02 18.49
C LYS A 152 3.83 -6.08 18.74
N GLN A 153 4.55 -6.86 17.94
CA GLN A 153 6.00 -7.03 18.09
C GLN A 153 6.74 -5.73 17.81
N ASN A 154 6.28 -4.94 16.83
CA ASN A 154 6.88 -3.65 16.49
C ASN A 154 6.74 -2.64 17.63
N CYS A 155 5.57 -2.56 18.27
CA CYS A 155 5.43 -1.73 19.46
C CYS A 155 6.34 -2.19 20.60
N LYS A 156 6.42 -3.51 20.85
CA LYS A 156 7.24 -4.07 21.94
C LYS A 156 8.75 -3.83 21.74
N ARG A 157 9.23 -3.88 20.50
CA ARG A 157 10.68 -3.89 20.18
C ARG A 157 11.23 -2.55 19.73
N ASN A 158 10.48 -1.84 18.90
CA ASN A 158 10.89 -0.57 18.30
C ASN A 158 10.19 0.63 18.96
N GLU A 159 9.33 0.40 19.95
CA GLU A 159 8.48 1.45 20.54
C GLU A 159 7.67 2.20 19.46
N ALA A 160 7.33 1.48 18.38
CA ALA A 160 6.64 2.01 17.22
C ALA A 160 5.13 1.77 17.35
N HIS A 161 4.41 2.81 17.75
CA HIS A 161 2.99 2.78 18.10
C HIS A 161 2.08 2.91 16.88
N ILE A 162 0.84 2.43 17.01
CA ILE A 162 -0.23 2.82 16.10
C ILE A 162 -0.91 4.04 16.71
N LEU A 163 -1.16 5.10 15.93
CA LEU A 163 -1.99 6.21 16.40
C LEU A 163 -3.44 6.02 15.97
N ASN A 164 -4.38 6.33 16.86
CA ASN A 164 -5.79 6.45 16.50
C ASN A 164 -6.14 7.93 16.31
N LEU A 165 -6.36 8.32 15.06
CA LEU A 165 -6.70 9.66 14.61
C LEU A 165 -8.11 10.11 15.03
N SER A 166 -8.99 9.17 15.41
CA SER A 166 -10.33 9.55 15.89
C SER A 166 -10.31 10.11 17.33
N GLN A 167 -9.15 10.15 17.98
CA GLN A 167 -8.99 10.57 19.36
C GLN A 167 -8.77 12.08 19.41
N ASN A 168 -9.86 12.85 19.45
CA ASN A 168 -9.81 14.32 19.43
C ASN A 168 -10.26 15.00 20.75
N GLY A 169 -10.71 14.24 21.76
CA GLY A 169 -11.23 14.82 23.02
C GLY A 169 -10.79 14.07 24.28
N SER A 170 -10.17 12.89 24.13
CA SER A 170 -9.60 12.14 25.24
C SER A 170 -8.27 12.73 25.65
N THR A 171 -7.90 12.71 26.94
CA THR A 171 -6.57 13.14 27.39
C THR A 171 -5.51 12.08 27.12
N THR A 172 -5.89 10.80 27.14
CA THR A 172 -5.05 9.64 26.84
C THR A 172 -5.85 8.52 26.21
N TYR A 173 -5.18 7.64 25.46
CA TYR A 173 -5.74 6.37 25.01
C TYR A 173 -4.65 5.27 24.90
N PRO A 174 -5.01 3.99 25.07
CA PRO A 174 -4.06 2.90 24.91
C PRO A 174 -3.68 2.70 23.43
N CYS A 175 -2.41 2.41 23.17
CA CYS A 175 -1.91 2.10 21.83
C CYS A 175 -2.71 0.95 21.20
N PRO A 176 -3.34 1.14 20.01
CA PRO A 176 -4.16 0.14 19.33
C PRO A 176 -3.45 -1.17 18.95
N SER A 177 -2.11 -1.21 19.01
CA SER A 177 -1.36 -2.47 18.84
C SER A 177 -1.45 -3.39 20.06
N GLY A 178 -1.99 -2.94 21.20
CA GLY A 178 -2.17 -3.75 22.41
C GLY A 178 -0.97 -3.79 23.36
N CYS A 179 0.06 -2.97 23.15
CA CYS A 179 1.24 -2.90 24.03
C CYS A 179 1.06 -2.10 25.32
N GLN A 180 -0.18 -1.72 25.67
CA GLN A 180 -0.57 -1.01 26.90
C GLN A 180 0.05 0.39 27.11
N LYS A 181 0.95 0.85 26.24
CA LYS A 181 1.47 2.22 26.26
C LYS A 181 0.35 3.22 26.02
N GLN A 182 0.31 4.26 26.85
CA GLN A 182 -0.66 5.35 26.75
C GLN A 182 -0.12 6.42 25.81
N ILE A 183 -0.97 6.85 24.87
CA ILE A 183 -0.73 7.98 24.00
C ILE A 183 -1.55 9.14 24.56
N SER A 184 -0.89 10.24 24.90
CA SER A 184 -1.57 11.46 25.31
C SER A 184 -2.01 12.27 24.10
N VAL A 185 -3.08 13.03 24.32
CA VAL A 185 -3.64 13.95 23.34
C VAL A 185 -3.91 15.28 24.02
N SER A 186 -3.45 16.37 23.40
CA SER A 186 -3.83 17.73 23.75
C SER A 186 -4.65 18.35 22.63
N THR A 187 -5.86 18.80 22.94
CA THR A 187 -6.81 19.33 21.96
C THR A 187 -6.97 20.84 22.12
N HIS A 188 -7.00 21.54 20.99
CA HIS A 188 -7.23 22.99 20.92
C HIS A 188 -8.33 23.26 19.88
N GLY A 189 -9.25 24.16 20.20
CA GLY A 189 -10.36 24.53 19.33
C GLY A 189 -10.25 25.95 18.81
N TYR A 190 -10.64 26.14 17.56
CA TYR A 190 -10.84 27.42 16.89
C TYR A 190 -12.27 27.49 16.35
N SER A 191 -12.68 28.64 15.82
CA SER A 191 -14.00 28.83 15.20
C SER A 191 -14.29 27.78 14.12
N ASP A 192 -13.30 27.52 13.26
CA ASP A 192 -13.53 26.79 12.01
C ASP A 192 -12.94 25.36 12.01
N PHE A 193 -12.00 25.08 12.91
CA PHE A 193 -11.38 23.77 13.05
C PHE A 193 -10.97 23.48 14.49
N THR A 194 -10.74 22.19 14.79
CA THR A 194 -10.04 21.77 16.01
C THR A 194 -8.77 21.05 15.61
N TYR A 195 -7.77 21.02 16.49
CA TYR A 195 -6.63 20.13 16.31
C TYR A 195 -6.26 19.42 17.59
N SER A 196 -5.69 18.23 17.44
CA SER A 196 -5.23 17.38 18.52
C SER A 196 -3.78 16.99 18.30
N THR A 197 -2.96 17.09 19.34
CA THR A 197 -1.54 16.72 19.29
C THR A 197 -1.33 15.43 20.08
N HIS A 198 -0.89 14.39 19.40
CA HIS A 198 -0.59 13.07 19.95
C HIS A 198 0.88 12.96 20.32
N TYR A 199 1.18 12.49 21.53
CA TYR A 199 2.54 12.31 22.03
C TYR A 199 2.59 11.23 23.14
N ILE A 200 3.79 10.80 23.52
CA ILE A 200 3.98 9.88 24.67
C ILE A 200 4.47 10.70 25.87
N PRO A 201 3.71 10.77 26.99
CA PRO A 201 4.09 11.57 28.17
C PRO A 201 5.41 11.14 28.79
N GLY A 202 6.28 12.12 29.08
CA GLY A 202 7.58 11.86 29.72
C GLY A 202 8.65 11.29 28.80
N TYR A 203 8.34 11.12 27.50
CA TYR A 203 9.30 10.67 26.49
C TYR A 203 9.48 11.78 25.45
N GLY A 204 10.73 12.08 25.09
CA GLY A 204 11.04 13.05 24.03
C GLY A 204 10.82 12.52 22.61
N ASN A 205 10.53 11.22 22.47
CA ASN A 205 10.45 10.53 21.19
C ASN A 205 9.19 9.65 21.11
N LEU A 206 8.43 9.84 20.04
CA LEU A 206 7.33 9.05 19.55
C LEU A 206 7.79 8.40 18.23
N SER A 207 7.62 7.09 18.13
CA SER A 207 7.72 6.36 16.86
C SER A 207 6.34 5.83 16.50
N VAL A 208 5.98 5.95 15.23
CA VAL A 208 4.66 5.56 14.70
C VAL A 208 4.84 4.55 13.58
N SER A 209 4.32 3.35 13.78
CA SER A 209 4.32 2.31 12.76
C SER A 209 3.19 2.50 11.77
N GLY A 210 2.01 2.95 12.21
CA GLY A 210 0.87 3.22 11.35
C GLY A 210 -0.25 4.02 12.02
N PHE A 211 -1.34 4.20 11.30
CA PHE A 211 -2.44 5.08 11.70
C PHE A 211 -3.79 4.40 11.49
N LYS A 212 -4.70 4.57 12.45
CA LYS A 212 -6.10 4.15 12.38
C LYS A 212 -7.02 5.33 12.64
N GLU A 213 -8.26 5.24 12.20
CA GLU A 213 -9.38 6.06 12.65
C GLU A 213 -10.45 5.09 13.15
N GLY A 214 -10.59 4.98 14.47
CA GLY A 214 -11.30 3.87 15.08
C GLY A 214 -10.67 2.53 14.68
N SER A 215 -11.43 1.69 13.98
CA SER A 215 -10.97 0.39 13.46
C SER A 215 -10.39 0.45 12.03
N ILE A 216 -10.50 1.60 11.35
CA ILE A 216 -10.17 1.74 9.92
C ILE A 216 -8.71 2.17 9.75
N TRP A 217 -7.92 1.33 9.09
CA TRP A 217 -6.53 1.65 8.72
C TRP A 217 -6.45 2.81 7.76
N GLN A 218 -5.51 3.72 8.02
CA GLN A 218 -5.25 4.88 7.19
C GLN A 218 -4.04 4.62 6.28
N VAL A 219 -4.21 4.82 4.98
CA VAL A 219 -3.23 4.51 3.94
C VAL A 219 -2.59 5.79 3.40
N GLY A 220 -1.32 5.74 3.00
CA GLY A 220 -0.59 6.88 2.43
C GLY A 220 0.14 7.75 3.45
N LEU A 221 0.02 7.43 4.75
CA LEU A 221 0.86 7.98 5.80
C LEU A 221 2.10 7.09 5.99
N PRO A 222 3.31 7.65 6.08
CA PRO A 222 4.52 6.85 6.26
C PRO A 222 4.67 6.37 7.70
N SER A 223 5.43 5.29 7.91
CA SER A 223 5.98 5.02 9.25
C SER A 223 7.00 6.09 9.63
N ILE A 224 7.00 6.50 10.90
CA ILE A 224 7.82 7.60 11.40
C ILE A 224 8.58 7.13 12.64
N ARG A 225 9.84 7.55 12.75
CA ARG A 225 10.71 7.22 13.89
C ARG A 225 11.21 8.50 14.52
N SER A 226 11.19 8.54 15.85
CA SER A 226 11.80 9.59 16.69
C SER A 226 11.34 11.00 16.34
N ILE A 227 10.05 11.27 16.50
CA ILE A 227 9.45 12.60 16.45
C ILE A 227 8.94 12.98 17.84
N SER A 228 8.72 14.26 18.15
CA SER A 228 8.16 14.64 19.45
C SER A 228 6.65 14.37 19.52
N SER A 229 5.92 14.70 18.46
CA SER A 229 4.46 14.60 18.40
C SER A 229 3.94 14.59 16.96
N ILE A 230 2.66 14.23 16.83
CA ILE A 230 1.87 14.37 15.59
C ILE A 230 0.65 15.23 15.89
N THR A 231 0.41 16.25 15.08
CA THR A 231 -0.81 17.06 15.18
C THR A 231 -1.77 16.69 14.06
N VAL A 232 -3.05 16.55 14.42
CA VAL A 232 -4.15 16.16 13.55
C VAL A 232 -5.18 17.27 13.60
N TYR A 233 -5.53 17.83 12.45
CA TYR A 233 -6.54 18.88 12.32
C TYR A 233 -7.86 18.26 11.87
N PHE A 234 -8.96 18.73 12.43
CA PHE A 234 -10.31 18.24 12.24
C PHE A 234 -11.24 19.37 11.82
N ILE A 235 -12.23 19.06 11.01
CA ILE A 235 -13.35 19.98 10.79
C ILE A 235 -14.23 19.97 12.05
N SER A 236 -14.48 21.14 12.65
CA SER A 236 -15.13 21.27 13.96
C SER A 236 -16.50 20.60 14.05
N ASN A 237 -17.31 20.67 12.99
CA ASN A 237 -18.68 20.17 12.99
C ASN A 237 -18.81 18.64 12.81
N THR A 238 -17.86 18.01 12.13
CA THR A 238 -17.90 16.58 11.80
C THR A 238 -16.89 15.75 12.58
N ASN A 239 -15.97 16.41 13.29
CA ASN A 239 -14.84 15.75 13.95
C ASN A 239 -14.05 14.82 13.00
N THR A 240 -13.98 15.21 11.73
CA THR A 240 -13.31 14.41 10.71
C THR A 240 -11.87 14.90 10.58
N PRO A 241 -10.84 14.06 10.82
CA PRO A 241 -9.46 14.46 10.62
C PRO A 241 -9.25 14.74 9.12
N ILE A 242 -8.61 15.85 8.79
CA ILE A 242 -8.42 16.33 7.41
C ILE A 242 -6.96 16.62 7.06
N VAL A 243 -6.16 17.04 8.04
CA VAL A 243 -4.74 17.30 7.87
C VAL A 243 -3.99 16.65 9.03
N ILE A 244 -2.82 16.09 8.74
CA ILE A 244 -1.87 15.62 9.73
C ILE A 244 -0.55 16.33 9.46
N ASN A 245 0.12 16.80 10.50
CA ASN A 245 1.49 17.23 10.40
C ASN A 245 2.36 16.70 11.53
N TYR A 246 3.66 16.67 11.26
CA TYR A 246 4.70 16.38 12.23
C TYR A 246 6.02 16.99 11.74
N ASN A 247 6.96 17.19 12.66
CA ASN A 247 8.29 17.69 12.32
C ASN A 247 9.32 16.56 12.35
N LYS A 248 9.94 16.29 11.20
CA LYS A 248 11.08 15.36 11.08
C LYS A 248 12.03 15.85 9.99
N GLY A 249 13.06 16.61 10.41
CA GLY A 249 13.95 17.30 9.48
C GLY A 249 13.22 18.36 8.66
N GLY A 250 12.21 19.01 9.25
CA GLY A 250 11.26 19.91 8.58
C GLY A 250 9.82 19.48 8.80
N GLU A 251 8.90 20.44 8.64
CA GLU A 251 7.46 20.17 8.75
C GLU A 251 6.98 19.34 7.56
N LYS A 252 6.22 18.29 7.85
CA LYS A 252 5.60 17.43 6.84
C LYS A 252 4.10 17.47 7.02
N TYR A 253 3.38 17.74 5.95
CA TYR A 253 1.92 17.81 5.95
C TYR A 253 1.34 16.71 5.06
N PHE A 254 0.28 16.10 5.55
CA PHE A 254 -0.50 15.11 4.84
C PHE A 254 -1.96 15.52 4.90
N ARG A 255 -2.62 15.42 3.77
CA ARG A 255 -4.04 15.73 3.64
C ARG A 255 -4.82 14.47 3.40
N ARG A 256 -5.97 14.36 4.05
CA ARG A 256 -6.96 13.33 3.76
C ARG A 256 -7.57 13.55 2.38
N ASN A 257 -7.66 12.51 1.58
CA ASN A 257 -8.11 12.65 0.19
C ASN A 257 -9.63 12.83 0.05
N LYS A 258 -10.38 12.45 1.09
CA LYS A 258 -11.84 12.61 1.23
C LYS A 258 -12.17 12.79 2.71
N SER A 259 -13.20 13.55 3.04
CA SER A 259 -13.75 13.57 4.41
C SER A 259 -14.10 12.16 4.92
N THR A 260 -14.61 11.28 4.07
CA THR A 260 -15.00 9.90 4.44
C THR A 260 -14.00 8.81 4.04
N GLY A 261 -12.89 9.16 3.37
CA GLY A 261 -11.91 8.18 2.88
C GLY A 261 -10.83 7.87 3.90
N ASN A 262 -10.12 6.76 3.80
CA ASN A 262 -9.07 6.39 4.76
C ASN A 262 -7.66 6.62 4.23
N THR A 263 -7.48 7.64 3.38
CA THR A 263 -6.28 7.75 2.55
C THR A 263 -5.73 9.16 2.53
N TRP A 264 -4.41 9.26 2.48
CA TRP A 264 -3.68 10.49 2.74
C TRP A 264 -2.63 10.75 1.65
N THR A 265 -2.40 12.03 1.37
CA THR A 265 -1.42 12.47 0.37
C THR A 265 -0.55 13.56 0.98
N ALA A 266 0.76 13.47 0.77
CA ALA A 266 1.70 14.52 1.17
C ALA A 266 1.41 15.83 0.41
N VAL A 267 1.40 16.96 1.12
CA VAL A 267 1.15 18.30 0.58
C VAL A 267 2.11 19.33 1.17
N SER A 268 2.23 20.50 0.54
CA SER A 268 2.92 21.64 1.17
C SER A 268 2.07 22.26 2.29
N GLN A 269 2.71 22.98 3.21
CA GLN A 269 2.06 23.70 4.30
C GLN A 269 0.96 24.65 3.79
N ASP A 270 1.27 25.49 2.80
CA ASP A 270 0.30 26.43 2.21
C ASP A 270 -0.94 25.74 1.66
N LYS A 271 -0.77 24.56 1.07
CA LYS A 271 -1.90 23.75 0.59
C LYS A 271 -2.69 23.23 1.79
N ALA A 272 -2.02 22.61 2.77
CA ALA A 272 -2.66 22.05 3.96
C ALA A 272 -3.54 23.07 4.70
N LEU A 273 -3.07 24.31 4.84
CA LEU A 273 -3.82 25.39 5.49
C LEU A 273 -5.03 25.85 4.67
N LYS A 274 -4.91 25.96 3.35
CA LYS A 274 -6.05 26.27 2.46
C LYS A 274 -7.15 25.21 2.54
N LEU A 275 -6.78 23.96 2.79
CA LEU A 275 -7.69 22.82 2.85
C LEU A 275 -8.51 22.74 4.14
N LEU A 276 -8.12 23.45 5.19
CA LEU A 276 -9.00 23.66 6.35
C LEU A 276 -10.30 24.39 5.94
N ASN A 277 -10.28 25.09 4.79
CA ASN A 277 -11.38 25.92 4.31
C ASN A 277 -12.08 25.35 3.04
N ASP A 278 -11.64 24.22 2.47
CA ASP A 278 -12.18 23.66 1.21
C ASP A 278 -12.62 22.19 1.39
N GLN A 279 -13.94 21.96 1.47
CA GLN A 279 -14.54 20.67 1.80
C GLN A 279 -14.58 19.65 0.64
N GLU A 280 -14.29 20.03 -0.61
CA GLU A 280 -14.48 19.16 -1.79
C GLU A 280 -13.26 19.00 -2.72
N TYR A 281 -12.05 19.19 -2.20
CA TYR A 281 -10.87 19.12 -3.07
C TYR A 281 -10.49 17.67 -3.45
N TYR A 282 -10.58 17.34 -4.74
CA TYR A 282 -9.89 16.21 -5.37
C TYR A 282 -8.77 16.73 -6.28
N PRO A 283 -7.52 16.28 -6.12
CA PRO A 283 -6.45 16.71 -7.02
C PRO A 283 -6.77 16.28 -8.45
N LYS A 284 -6.57 17.21 -9.38
CA LYS A 284 -6.60 16.96 -10.82
C LYS A 284 -5.20 16.58 -11.27
N VAL A 285 -4.99 15.36 -11.75
CA VAL A 285 -3.66 14.84 -12.09
C VAL A 285 -3.60 14.31 -13.52
N THR A 286 -2.40 14.33 -14.09
CA THR A 286 -2.06 13.70 -15.37
C THR A 286 -1.38 12.36 -15.10
N ILE A 287 -1.94 11.29 -15.67
CA ILE A 287 -1.42 9.93 -15.50
C ILE A 287 -0.45 9.59 -16.65
N LYS A 288 0.70 9.02 -16.33
CA LYS A 288 1.72 8.58 -17.29
C LYS A 288 1.84 7.05 -17.22
N LEU A 289 1.30 6.35 -18.21
CA LEU A 289 1.15 4.89 -18.18
C LEU A 289 2.46 4.10 -18.38
N SER A 290 3.48 4.73 -18.97
CA SER A 290 4.80 4.13 -19.21
C SER A 290 5.77 4.25 -18.04
N MET A 291 5.30 4.70 -16.87
CA MET A 291 6.16 4.80 -15.69
C MET A 291 6.42 3.40 -15.10
N PRO A 292 7.66 3.08 -14.73
CA PRO A 292 8.01 1.75 -14.24
C PRO A 292 7.34 1.46 -12.89
N ALA A 293 7.03 0.17 -12.67
CA ALA A 293 6.56 -0.31 -11.39
C ALA A 293 7.55 0.01 -10.26
N ASN A 294 7.04 0.19 -9.03
CA ASN A 294 7.84 0.44 -7.81
C ASN A 294 8.58 1.78 -7.76
N ALA A 295 8.43 2.65 -8.76
CA ALA A 295 8.94 4.02 -8.74
C ALA A 295 7.77 5.01 -8.82
N PRO A 296 7.32 5.58 -7.69
CA PRO A 296 6.35 6.66 -7.71
C PRO A 296 6.89 7.85 -8.52
N TYR A 297 6.01 8.57 -9.19
CA TYR A 297 6.40 9.75 -9.98
C TYR A 297 5.51 10.95 -9.65
N PRO A 298 6.08 12.17 -9.61
CA PRO A 298 5.29 13.37 -9.35
C PRO A 298 4.47 13.75 -10.59
N ASP A 299 3.19 14.03 -10.37
CA ASP A 299 2.35 14.73 -11.35
C ASP A 299 2.94 16.12 -11.65
N GLU A 300 2.99 16.50 -12.93
CA GLU A 300 3.68 17.71 -13.37
C GLU A 300 3.08 18.99 -12.77
N GLY A 301 1.74 19.05 -12.64
CA GLY A 301 1.03 20.23 -12.14
C GLY A 301 0.94 20.26 -10.62
N THR A 302 0.45 19.18 -10.01
CA THR A 302 0.17 19.14 -8.56
C THR A 302 1.37 18.80 -7.70
N LYS A 303 2.42 18.18 -8.30
CA LYS A 303 3.58 17.57 -7.63
C LYS A 303 3.22 16.41 -6.70
N ILE A 304 2.02 15.85 -6.84
CA ILE A 304 1.58 14.69 -6.06
C ILE A 304 2.23 13.43 -6.65
N ASN A 305 2.83 12.61 -5.79
CA ASN A 305 3.41 11.34 -6.21
C ASN A 305 2.31 10.32 -6.53
N ILE A 306 2.38 9.77 -7.75
CA ILE A 306 1.53 8.69 -8.24
C ILE A 306 2.30 7.39 -8.15
N THR A 307 1.74 6.41 -7.47
CA THR A 307 2.34 5.08 -7.30
C THR A 307 1.93 4.17 -8.44
N VAL A 308 2.91 3.46 -8.98
CA VAL A 308 2.72 2.43 -10.01
C VAL A 308 2.90 1.05 -9.41
N ARG A 309 1.88 0.21 -9.55
CA ARG A 309 1.91 -1.21 -9.19
C ARG A 309 1.64 -2.03 -10.42
N SER A 310 2.43 -3.06 -10.64
CA SER A 310 2.28 -3.87 -11.82
C SER A 310 2.30 -5.35 -11.51
N SER A 311 1.60 -6.13 -12.32
CA SER A 311 1.47 -7.58 -12.13
C SER A 311 1.26 -8.30 -13.46
N PHE A 312 1.79 -9.51 -13.55
CA PHE A 312 1.51 -10.41 -14.66
C PHE A 312 0.12 -11.03 -14.51
N ILE A 313 -0.59 -11.16 -15.63
CA ILE A 313 -1.78 -12.00 -15.76
C ILE A 313 -1.44 -13.17 -16.67
N GLU A 314 -2.00 -14.34 -16.36
CA GLU A 314 -1.97 -15.50 -17.25
C GLU A 314 -2.36 -15.14 -18.71
N GLY A 315 -1.74 -15.83 -19.67
CA GLY A 315 -1.95 -15.58 -21.10
C GLY A 315 -1.00 -14.53 -21.69
N GLY A 316 0.03 -14.14 -20.95
CA GLY A 316 1.07 -13.23 -21.44
C GLY A 316 0.67 -11.76 -21.34
N TYR A 317 -0.28 -11.40 -20.48
CA TYR A 317 -0.69 -10.01 -20.29
C TYR A 317 -0.03 -9.40 -19.06
N TYR A 318 0.11 -8.09 -19.09
CA TYR A 318 0.69 -7.33 -18.00
C TYR A 318 -0.23 -6.18 -17.62
N ILE A 319 -0.39 -5.94 -16.31
CA ILE A 319 -1.19 -4.84 -15.77
C ILE A 319 -0.24 -3.80 -15.19
N SER A 320 -0.46 -2.52 -15.50
CA SER A 320 0.12 -1.38 -14.78
C SER A 320 -0.99 -0.53 -14.16
N ARG A 321 -1.03 -0.45 -12.83
CA ARG A 321 -2.01 0.33 -12.07
C ARG A 321 -1.37 1.56 -11.45
N HIS A 322 -1.90 2.71 -11.80
CA HIS A 322 -1.54 4.03 -11.30
C HIS A 322 -2.57 4.50 -10.28
N SER A 323 -2.13 4.84 -9.07
CA SER A 323 -3.03 5.34 -8.02
C SER A 323 -2.30 6.25 -7.04
N LEU A 324 -3.05 6.99 -6.23
CA LEU A 324 -2.49 7.74 -5.10
C LEU A 324 -2.46 6.90 -3.81
N CYS A 325 -2.19 5.59 -3.92
CA CYS A 325 -2.22 4.64 -2.80
C CYS A 325 -3.49 4.74 -1.95
N GLY A 326 -4.63 4.72 -2.64
CA GLY A 326 -5.96 4.86 -2.03
C GLY A 326 -6.49 6.29 -2.03
N GLY A 327 -5.66 7.29 -2.33
CA GLY A 327 -6.15 8.63 -2.63
C GLY A 327 -7.00 8.67 -3.89
N LEU A 328 -8.08 9.45 -3.83
CA LEU A 328 -8.88 9.72 -5.00
C LEU A 328 -8.40 10.96 -5.72
N PHE A 329 -8.58 10.94 -7.03
CA PHE A 329 -8.18 12.02 -7.91
C PHE A 329 -9.12 12.13 -9.09
N LYS A 330 -9.06 13.27 -9.77
CA LYS A 330 -9.67 13.49 -11.08
C LYS A 330 -8.57 13.39 -12.12
N VAL A 331 -8.84 12.75 -13.25
CA VAL A 331 -7.87 12.60 -14.33
C VAL A 331 -8.11 13.70 -15.35
N THR A 332 -7.13 14.58 -15.52
CA THR A 332 -7.18 15.58 -16.59
C THR A 332 -6.79 14.97 -17.92
N GLN A 333 -5.73 14.16 -17.92
CA GLN A 333 -5.16 13.53 -19.10
C GLN A 333 -4.49 12.20 -18.75
N VAL A 334 -4.46 11.28 -19.70
CA VAL A 334 -3.65 10.06 -19.66
C VAL A 334 -2.64 10.12 -20.80
N LYS A 335 -1.36 9.89 -20.49
CA LYS A 335 -0.23 9.89 -21.43
C LYS A 335 0.47 8.54 -21.44
N HIS A 336 1.07 8.18 -22.55
CA HIS A 336 1.90 6.97 -22.72
C HIS A 336 3.12 7.27 -23.60
N GLY A 337 4.16 6.46 -23.46
CA GLY A 337 5.43 6.57 -24.18
C GLY A 337 6.12 7.92 -23.92
N GLN A 338 6.53 8.58 -25.00
CA GLN A 338 7.21 9.88 -24.98
C GLN A 338 6.25 11.06 -24.69
N GLY A 339 5.18 10.82 -23.93
CA GLY A 339 4.21 11.85 -23.54
C GLY A 339 3.01 11.98 -24.47
N THR A 340 2.80 11.02 -25.37
CA THR A 340 1.63 10.97 -26.26
C THR A 340 0.35 10.91 -25.42
N THR A 341 -0.55 11.86 -25.61
CA THR A 341 -1.85 11.89 -24.95
C THR A 341 -2.77 10.83 -25.55
N LEU A 342 -3.37 10.01 -24.68
CA LEU A 342 -4.43 9.07 -25.04
C LEU A 342 -5.76 9.84 -24.99
N GLU A 343 -6.16 10.39 -26.13
CA GLU A 343 -7.34 11.26 -26.22
C GLU A 343 -8.63 10.52 -25.85
N GLY A 344 -9.55 11.20 -25.17
CA GLY A 344 -10.82 10.62 -24.73
C GLY A 344 -10.80 9.96 -23.35
N ILE A 345 -9.63 9.82 -22.71
CA ILE A 345 -9.52 9.35 -21.33
C ILE A 345 -9.34 10.54 -20.36
N SER A 346 -10.43 10.94 -19.70
CA SER A 346 -10.42 11.93 -18.63
C SER A 346 -11.55 11.65 -17.63
N SER A 347 -11.56 12.34 -16.49
CA SER A 347 -12.57 12.15 -15.45
C SER A 347 -12.83 13.44 -14.66
N ASN A 348 -14.09 13.86 -14.64
CA ASN A 348 -14.58 14.95 -13.77
C ASN A 348 -15.09 14.45 -12.41
N TYR A 349 -15.24 13.14 -12.24
CA TYR A 349 -15.59 12.48 -10.99
C TYR A 349 -14.33 11.88 -10.33
N PRO A 350 -14.35 11.63 -9.01
CA PRO A 350 -13.23 11.05 -8.30
C PRO A 350 -13.04 9.56 -8.66
N ILE A 351 -11.80 9.17 -8.96
CA ILE A 351 -11.42 7.79 -9.25
C ILE A 351 -10.34 7.30 -8.28
N GLU A 352 -10.28 5.99 -8.04
CA GLU A 352 -9.28 5.31 -7.20
C GLU A 352 -7.98 5.01 -7.96
N SER A 353 -8.09 4.65 -9.23
CA SER A 353 -6.94 4.26 -10.04
C SER A 353 -7.20 4.31 -11.53
N VAL A 354 -6.11 4.39 -12.29
CA VAL A 354 -6.07 4.13 -13.73
C VAL A 354 -5.23 2.86 -13.95
N THR A 355 -5.81 1.86 -14.61
CA THR A 355 -5.15 0.59 -14.86
C THR A 355 -5.00 0.36 -16.37
N ALA A 356 -3.78 0.17 -16.84
CA ALA A 356 -3.47 -0.16 -18.23
C ALA A 356 -3.13 -1.64 -18.38
N TYR A 357 -3.57 -2.25 -19.48
CA TYR A 357 -3.32 -3.65 -19.81
C TYR A 357 -2.49 -3.75 -21.08
N TYR A 358 -1.42 -4.54 -21.04
CA TYR A 358 -0.43 -4.68 -22.11
C TYR A 358 -0.29 -6.14 -22.56
N ASN A 359 0.22 -6.33 -23.77
CA ASN A 359 0.59 -7.64 -24.32
C ASN A 359 2.09 -7.88 -24.12
N GLY A 360 2.44 -8.76 -23.18
CA GLY A 360 3.80 -8.99 -22.72
C GLY A 360 4.23 -8.01 -21.62
N ASP A 361 5.48 -8.16 -21.19
CA ASP A 361 6.11 -7.46 -20.07
C ASP A 361 6.74 -6.11 -20.42
N ASP A 362 6.96 -5.80 -21.70
CA ASP A 362 7.44 -4.49 -22.14
C ASP A 362 6.33 -3.44 -22.22
N TYR A 363 5.81 -3.02 -21.07
CA TYR A 363 4.77 -1.99 -20.96
C TYR A 363 5.28 -0.55 -21.15
N ILE A 364 6.59 -0.37 -21.18
CA ILE A 364 7.21 0.96 -21.36
C ILE A 364 7.08 1.38 -22.82
N THR A 365 7.43 0.48 -23.74
CA THR A 365 7.44 0.78 -25.18
C THR A 365 6.16 0.38 -25.89
N LYS A 366 5.43 -0.63 -25.38
CA LYS A 366 4.21 -1.12 -26.03
C LYS A 366 3.00 -0.29 -25.66
N ASP A 367 2.17 -0.05 -26.67
CA ASP A 367 0.85 0.56 -26.49
C ASP A 367 -0.03 -0.28 -25.54
N PRO A 368 -0.79 0.37 -24.64
CA PRO A 368 -1.82 -0.33 -23.89
C PRO A 368 -2.92 -0.83 -24.85
N ILE A 369 -3.48 -1.99 -24.55
CA ILE A 369 -4.64 -2.58 -25.25
C ILE A 369 -5.95 -2.01 -24.68
N LEU A 370 -5.98 -1.84 -23.36
CA LEU A 370 -7.16 -1.50 -22.58
C LEU A 370 -6.75 -0.57 -21.44
N VAL A 371 -7.58 0.42 -21.14
CA VAL A 371 -7.43 1.29 -19.96
C VAL A 371 -8.71 1.22 -19.13
N GLU A 372 -8.58 0.94 -17.84
CA GLU A 372 -9.65 0.85 -16.84
C GLU A 372 -9.56 2.04 -15.89
N LEU A 373 -10.65 2.78 -15.71
CA LEU A 373 -10.81 3.77 -14.63
C LEU A 373 -11.66 3.13 -13.52
N ALA A 374 -11.12 3.06 -12.29
CA ALA A 374 -11.85 2.60 -11.11
C ALA A 374 -12.57 3.80 -10.46
N VAL A 375 -13.84 4.00 -10.78
CA VAL A 375 -14.65 5.16 -10.39
C VAL A 375 -15.23 4.98 -9.00
N LYS A 376 -14.96 5.91 -8.08
CA LYS A 376 -15.48 5.80 -6.71
C LYS A 376 -16.79 6.55 -6.55
N ASN A 377 -17.87 5.81 -6.34
CA ASN A 377 -19.14 6.37 -5.86
C ASN A 377 -19.22 6.28 -4.32
N THR A 378 -20.26 6.86 -3.71
CA THR A 378 -20.46 6.98 -2.25
C THR A 378 -20.26 5.66 -1.49
N SER A 379 -20.71 4.53 -2.03
CA SER A 379 -20.64 3.23 -1.37
C SER A 379 -19.97 2.11 -2.17
N LYS A 380 -19.72 2.31 -3.47
CA LYS A 380 -19.21 1.27 -4.38
C LYS A 380 -18.22 1.84 -5.39
N THR A 381 -17.29 0.99 -5.83
CA THR A 381 -16.37 1.31 -6.94
C THR A 381 -16.95 0.72 -8.22
N GLY A 382 -17.27 1.59 -9.19
CA GLY A 382 -17.61 1.22 -10.57
C GLY A 382 -16.37 1.21 -11.47
N TYR A 383 -16.50 0.67 -12.68
CA TYR A 383 -15.37 0.52 -13.61
C TYR A 383 -15.78 0.95 -15.01
N ILE A 384 -14.96 1.79 -15.63
CA ILE A 384 -15.13 2.25 -17.01
C ILE A 384 -13.92 1.79 -17.81
N TYR A 385 -14.19 1.10 -18.91
CA TYR A 385 -13.16 0.54 -19.78
C TYR A 385 -13.08 1.29 -21.10
N TYR A 386 -11.87 1.68 -21.46
CA TYR A 386 -11.51 2.42 -22.66
C TYR A 386 -10.68 1.55 -23.58
N GLY A 387 -11.01 1.55 -24.86
CA GLY A 387 -10.26 0.87 -25.91
C GLY A 387 -10.10 1.75 -27.15
N LYS A 388 -9.11 1.45 -27.99
CA LYS A 388 -8.94 2.10 -29.29
C LYS A 388 -10.00 1.61 -30.27
N SER A 389 -10.65 2.52 -30.99
CA SER A 389 -11.58 2.13 -32.06
C SER A 389 -10.86 1.44 -33.22
N THR A 390 -9.65 1.90 -33.54
CA THR A 390 -8.75 1.26 -34.50
C THR A 390 -7.30 1.30 -34.03
N ALA A 391 -6.46 0.39 -34.56
CA ALA A 391 -5.03 0.37 -34.22
C ALA A 391 -4.29 1.68 -34.54
N GLN A 392 -4.80 2.46 -35.50
CA GLN A 392 -4.21 3.72 -35.95
C GLN A 392 -4.80 4.96 -35.24
N ASP A 393 -5.88 4.78 -34.47
CA ASP A 393 -6.56 5.88 -33.79
C ASP A 393 -5.93 6.14 -32.41
N ASN A 394 -5.61 7.40 -32.15
CA ASN A 394 -5.22 7.87 -30.82
C ASN A 394 -6.43 8.21 -29.93
N SER A 395 -7.64 8.16 -30.49
CA SER A 395 -8.89 8.32 -29.75
C SER A 395 -9.28 7.02 -29.06
N TRP A 396 -9.40 7.14 -27.74
CA TRP A 396 -9.92 6.12 -26.86
C TRP A 396 -11.38 6.38 -26.58
N ARG A 397 -12.19 5.33 -26.64
CA ARG A 397 -13.62 5.40 -26.35
C ARG A 397 -13.97 4.47 -25.22
N ALA A 398 -14.78 4.96 -24.30
CA ALA A 398 -15.42 4.09 -23.33
C ALA A 398 -16.33 3.12 -24.09
N PHE A 399 -16.16 1.82 -23.84
CA PHE A 399 -16.97 0.79 -24.50
C PHE A 399 -17.69 -0.12 -23.50
N LEU A 400 -17.41 0.02 -22.21
CA LEU A 400 -18.05 -0.78 -21.17
C LEU A 400 -18.07 -0.03 -19.84
N ASN A 401 -19.27 0.08 -19.24
CA ASN A 401 -19.51 0.63 -17.91
C ASN A 401 -20.26 -0.40 -17.08
N SER A 402 -19.53 -1.20 -16.32
CA SER A 402 -20.05 -2.45 -15.77
C SER A 402 -20.58 -2.34 -14.34
N GLY A 403 -20.41 -1.18 -13.66
CA GLY A 403 -20.75 -0.97 -12.25
C GLY A 403 -20.02 -1.86 -11.23
N THR A 404 -19.42 -2.96 -11.68
CA THR A 404 -18.67 -3.98 -10.94
C THR A 404 -17.45 -4.39 -11.75
N ARG A 405 -16.36 -4.77 -11.08
CA ARG A 405 -15.15 -5.17 -11.78
C ARG A 405 -15.38 -6.49 -12.49
N HIS A 406 -15.04 -6.57 -13.77
CA HIS A 406 -15.04 -7.86 -14.44
C HIS A 406 -13.96 -8.78 -13.85
N ASN A 407 -14.29 -10.07 -13.74
CA ASN A 407 -13.32 -11.06 -13.31
C ASN A 407 -12.19 -11.21 -14.34
N GLU A 408 -11.06 -11.76 -13.88
CA GLU A 408 -9.85 -11.90 -14.68
C GLU A 408 -10.07 -12.76 -15.94
N ALA A 409 -10.89 -13.82 -15.86
CA ALA A 409 -11.19 -14.68 -17.00
C ALA A 409 -11.92 -13.91 -18.13
N TYR A 410 -12.89 -13.06 -17.78
CA TYR A 410 -13.58 -12.20 -18.75
C TYR A 410 -12.61 -11.19 -19.38
N LEU A 411 -11.82 -10.49 -18.55
CA LEU A 411 -10.84 -9.53 -19.04
C LEU A 411 -9.82 -10.19 -19.97
N ARG A 412 -9.32 -11.39 -19.65
CA ARG A 412 -8.42 -12.16 -20.52
C ARG A 412 -9.05 -12.50 -21.87
N LYS A 413 -10.30 -12.97 -21.86
CA LYS A 413 -11.04 -13.25 -23.12
C LYS A 413 -11.18 -11.98 -23.95
N LYS A 414 -11.47 -10.84 -23.32
CA LYS A 414 -11.62 -9.55 -24.00
C LYS A 414 -10.29 -9.03 -24.56
N LEU A 415 -9.21 -9.08 -23.77
CA LEU A 415 -7.86 -8.69 -24.18
C LEU A 415 -7.37 -9.53 -25.37
N LYS A 416 -7.63 -10.85 -25.34
CA LYS A 416 -7.32 -11.75 -26.45
C LYS A 416 -8.07 -11.35 -27.72
N SER A 417 -9.38 -11.11 -27.61
CA SER A 417 -10.19 -10.66 -28.75
C SER A 417 -9.68 -9.35 -29.32
N MET A 418 -9.41 -8.33 -28.48
CA MET A 418 -8.88 -7.04 -28.93
C MET A 418 -7.50 -7.15 -29.60
N ARG A 419 -6.65 -8.06 -29.10
CA ARG A 419 -5.34 -8.34 -29.69
C ARG A 419 -5.46 -8.96 -31.09
N GLU A 420 -6.38 -9.90 -31.26
CA GLU A 420 -6.58 -10.64 -32.52
C GLU A 420 -7.27 -9.79 -33.58
N THR A 421 -8.28 -9.01 -33.21
CA THR A 421 -9.04 -8.18 -34.15
C THR A 421 -8.38 -6.83 -34.42
N LYS A 422 -7.44 -6.40 -33.57
CA LYS A 422 -6.87 -5.03 -33.54
C LYS A 422 -7.93 -3.91 -33.49
N LEU A 423 -9.16 -4.25 -33.09
CA LEU A 423 -10.33 -3.40 -33.19
C LEU A 423 -11.27 -3.64 -32.02
N LEU A 424 -11.91 -2.58 -31.54
CA LEU A 424 -13.11 -2.72 -30.71
C LEU A 424 -14.17 -3.50 -31.50
N PRO A 425 -15.01 -4.32 -30.84
CA PRO A 425 -16.14 -4.96 -31.51
C PRO A 425 -17.00 -3.88 -32.15
N SER A 426 -17.03 -3.86 -33.48
CA SER A 426 -17.92 -3.03 -34.27
C SER A 426 -19.34 -3.59 -34.14
N LYS A 427 -20.12 -3.04 -33.19
CA LYS A 427 -21.57 -2.75 -33.27
C LYS A 427 -22.17 -2.56 -31.85
N THR A 428 -22.57 -1.36 -31.43
CA THR A 428 -23.88 -0.66 -31.62
C THR A 428 -25.12 -1.27 -30.96
N THR A 429 -25.08 -2.44 -30.32
CA THR A 429 -26.25 -2.97 -29.57
C THR A 429 -26.05 -3.20 -28.08
N ASP A 430 -24.81 -3.18 -27.58
CA ASP A 430 -24.51 -3.19 -26.14
C ASP A 430 -24.21 -1.77 -25.62
N ILE A 431 -24.89 -0.75 -26.14
CA ILE A 431 -25.04 0.48 -25.35
C ILE A 431 -26.02 0.11 -24.24
N ILE A 432 -25.49 -0.53 -23.20
CA ILE A 432 -26.18 -0.56 -21.92
C ILE A 432 -26.24 0.92 -21.50
N GLU A 433 -27.41 1.53 -21.64
CA GLU A 433 -27.81 2.68 -20.83
C GLU A 433 -27.86 2.24 -19.36
N THR A 434 -26.72 1.83 -18.80
CA THR A 434 -26.51 1.94 -17.37
C THR A 434 -26.13 3.38 -17.16
N THR A 435 -27.16 4.23 -17.11
CA THR A 435 -27.09 5.55 -16.52
C THR A 435 -26.41 5.35 -15.18
N LEU A 436 -25.15 5.75 -15.08
CA LEU A 436 -24.53 5.93 -13.78
C LEU A 436 -25.22 7.17 -13.22
N ILE A 437 -26.38 6.96 -12.58
CA ILE A 437 -27.09 8.00 -11.89
C ILE A 437 -26.19 8.38 -10.71
N VAL A 438 -25.30 9.34 -10.96
CA VAL A 438 -24.65 10.12 -9.92
C VAL A 438 -25.73 11.10 -9.44
N THR A 439 -26.71 10.61 -8.70
CA THR A 439 -27.54 11.51 -7.90
C THR A 439 -26.68 11.94 -6.74
N ASP A 440 -26.17 13.17 -6.82
CA ASP A 440 -25.73 13.90 -5.64
C ASP A 440 -26.97 14.07 -4.74
N VAL A 441 -27.18 13.14 -3.82
CA VAL A 441 -28.18 13.29 -2.76
C VAL A 441 -27.55 14.17 -1.69
N LEU A 442 -27.59 15.48 -1.94
CA LEU A 442 -27.51 16.49 -0.89
C LEU A 442 -28.94 16.83 -0.47
N ALA A 443 -29.18 16.73 0.84
CA ALA A 443 -30.47 16.87 1.49
C ALA A 443 -31.07 18.28 1.34
N GLY A 444 -32.41 18.34 1.22
CA GLY A 444 -33.19 19.51 1.65
C GLY A 444 -34.18 20.06 0.61
N GLY A 445 -35.45 19.67 0.78
CA GLY A 445 -36.67 20.45 0.53
C GLY A 445 -36.79 21.39 -0.68
N GLY A 446 -37.78 21.11 -1.55
CA GLY A 446 -38.49 22.15 -2.28
C GLY A 446 -38.61 21.94 -3.78
N THR A 447 -39.84 21.59 -4.19
CA THR A 447 -40.50 21.96 -5.46
C THR A 447 -39.86 21.63 -6.81
N MET A 448 -40.68 20.99 -7.65
CA MET A 448 -40.42 20.56 -9.02
C MET A 448 -39.79 21.65 -9.91
N GLY A 449 -38.66 21.32 -10.52
CA GLY A 449 -38.11 22.00 -11.68
C GLY A 449 -37.45 20.99 -12.61
N TYR A 450 -38.14 20.63 -13.69
CA TYR A 450 -37.59 19.80 -14.78
C TYR A 450 -36.41 20.54 -15.44
N GLY A 451 -35.20 20.17 -15.06
CA GLY A 451 -33.95 20.61 -15.69
C GLY A 451 -33.20 19.40 -16.26
N GLY A 452 -33.56 18.98 -17.47
CA GLY A 452 -32.87 17.92 -18.19
C GLY A 452 -31.45 18.34 -18.55
N TRP A 453 -30.45 17.65 -18.02
CA TRP A 453 -29.06 17.79 -18.46
C TRP A 453 -28.85 16.98 -19.75
N LYS A 454 -28.56 17.69 -20.84
CA LYS A 454 -28.17 17.10 -22.12
C LYS A 454 -26.78 16.49 -22.02
N LEU A 455 -26.70 15.20 -22.31
CA LEU A 455 -25.46 14.50 -22.64
C LEU A 455 -24.93 15.07 -23.96
N PHE A 456 -23.68 15.58 -23.99
CA PHE A 456 -23.01 15.88 -25.25
C PHE A 456 -22.67 14.57 -25.96
N GLY A 457 -23.54 14.17 -26.90
CA GLY A 457 -23.20 13.19 -27.91
C GLY A 457 -22.19 13.81 -28.88
N VAL A 458 -20.95 13.31 -28.89
CA VAL A 458 -20.02 13.55 -29.99
C VAL A 458 -20.44 12.63 -31.14
N LEU A 459 -21.29 13.15 -32.02
CA LEU A 459 -21.59 12.57 -33.33
C LEU A 459 -20.77 13.32 -34.38
N ALA A 460 -19.59 12.78 -34.71
CA ALA A 460 -18.90 13.15 -35.94
C ALA A 460 -19.54 12.35 -37.08
N THR A 461 -20.31 13.01 -37.94
CA THR A 461 -20.67 12.51 -39.26
C THR A 461 -19.99 13.37 -40.31
N ARG A 462 -19.12 12.75 -41.11
CA ARG A 462 -18.70 13.26 -42.41
C ARG A 462 -19.69 12.74 -43.45
N LEU A 463 -20.38 13.64 -44.12
CA LEU A 463 -20.48 13.70 -45.59
C LEU A 463 -20.32 15.16 -45.98
#